data_AF-A0A6C0H1U4-F1
#
_entry.id   AF-A0A6C0H1U4-F1
#
_cell.length_a   1.000
_cell.length_b   1.000
_cell.length_c   1.000
_cell.angle_alpha   90.00
_cell.angle_beta   90.00
_cell.angle_gamma   90.00
#
_symmetry.space_group_name_H-M   'P 1'
#
loop_
_entity.id
_entity.type
_entity.pdbx_description
1 polymer ?
#
loop_
_entity_poly.entity_id
_entity_poly.type
_entity_poly.pdbx_seq_one_letter_code
_entity_poly.pdbx_strand_id
1 'polypeptide(L)'
;MQIGRVYKIIHNQSNICYVGSTFDKLRNRFGKHKRNNDTCISKYFKEYGVENFKIILIKEYEVYDKKHLLAYEQLWINKLKSINIMQTFKPLKKQFEANRQKNLDRTEYLKNYFQNNKEKNKEKIKEYRDNYREINKEKINKKIICECGGKYTLRHKSTHLKTKKHLNFNSL
;
A
#
# COMPACT_ATOMS: atom_id res chain seq x y z
N MET A 1 35.96 -6.70 11.38
CA MET A 1 35.09 -7.63 10.62
C MET A 1 34.31 -8.48 11.61
N GLN A 2 33.16 -9.04 11.22
CA GLN A 2 32.34 -9.87 12.09
C GLN A 2 31.92 -11.16 11.35
N ILE A 3 31.78 -12.26 12.08
CA ILE A 3 31.30 -13.52 11.53
C ILE A 3 29.77 -13.46 11.39
N GLY A 4 29.30 -13.45 10.15
CA GLY A 4 27.90 -13.62 9.80
C GLY A 4 27.59 -15.07 9.44
N ARG A 5 26.40 -15.55 9.81
CA ARG A 5 25.94 -16.92 9.55
C ARG A 5 24.78 -16.89 8.59
N VAL A 6 24.87 -17.64 7.50
CA VAL A 6 23.72 -17.95 6.65
C VAL A 6 23.22 -19.35 7.02
N TYR A 7 21.90 -19.48 7.20
CA TYR A 7 21.24 -20.72 7.62
C TYR A 7 20.00 -21.00 6.77
N LYS A 8 19.52 -22.24 6.86
CA LYS A 8 18.19 -22.62 6.39
C LYS A 8 17.34 -23.16 7.52
N ILE A 9 16.03 -22.96 7.42
CA ILE A 9 15.02 -23.65 8.22
C ILE A 9 14.29 -24.57 7.25
N ILE A 10 14.29 -25.87 7.53
CA ILE A 10 13.65 -26.86 6.66
C ILE A 10 12.60 -27.66 7.42
N HIS A 11 11.52 -28.01 6.73
CA HIS A 11 10.55 -28.99 7.21
C HIS A 11 11.10 -30.40 7.02
N ASN A 12 10.79 -31.32 7.92
CA ASN A 12 11.34 -32.68 7.90
C ASN A 12 10.75 -33.57 6.78
N GLN A 13 9.49 -33.33 6.39
CA GLN A 13 8.74 -34.22 5.48
C GLN A 13 8.33 -33.56 4.16
N SER A 14 8.64 -32.27 3.96
CA SER A 14 8.26 -31.54 2.74
C SER A 14 9.39 -30.65 2.25
N ASN A 15 9.22 -30.09 1.05
CA ASN A 15 10.23 -29.25 0.39
C ASN A 15 10.27 -27.80 0.90
N ILE A 16 9.63 -27.50 2.04
CA ILE A 16 9.64 -26.16 2.62
C ILE A 16 11.06 -25.83 3.11
N CYS A 17 11.66 -24.81 2.51
CA CYS A 17 12.99 -24.33 2.85
C CYS A 17 12.99 -22.80 2.94
N TYR A 18 13.27 -22.26 4.11
CA TYR A 18 13.50 -20.83 4.32
C TYR A 18 15.00 -20.58 4.49
N VAL A 19 15.53 -19.52 3.89
CA VAL A 19 16.92 -19.11 4.06
C VAL A 19 16.96 -17.79 4.82
N GLY A 20 17.90 -17.64 5.74
CA GLY A 20 18.10 -16.38 6.44
C GLY A 20 19.55 -16.19 6.87
N SER A 21 19.88 -14.98 7.30
CA SER A 21 21.18 -14.69 7.92
C SER A 21 21.06 -14.11 9.33
N THR A 22 22.14 -14.21 10.10
CA THR A 22 22.23 -13.63 11.44
C THR A 22 23.69 -13.47 11.89
N PHE A 23 23.95 -12.47 12.73
CA PHE A 23 25.21 -12.36 13.51
C PHE A 23 25.13 -13.09 14.86
N ASP A 24 23.93 -13.50 15.26
CA ASP A 24 23.66 -14.20 16.52
C ASP A 24 23.94 -15.71 16.40
N LYS A 25 23.82 -16.45 17.50
CA LYS A 25 23.81 -17.92 17.49
C LYS A 25 22.52 -18.43 16.84
N LEU A 26 22.62 -19.55 16.10
CA LEU A 26 21.45 -20.13 15.42
C LEU A 26 20.31 -20.49 16.38
N ARG A 27 20.61 -21.02 17.57
CA ARG A 27 19.61 -21.31 18.60
C ARG A 27 18.79 -20.08 18.97
N ASN A 28 19.45 -18.95 19.19
CA ASN A 28 18.79 -17.68 19.53
C ASN A 28 17.95 -17.17 18.37
N ARG A 29 18.49 -17.26 17.14
CA ARG A 29 17.77 -16.86 15.94
C ARG A 29 16.53 -17.73 15.69
N PHE A 30 16.62 -19.03 15.91
CA PHE A 30 15.47 -19.93 15.80
C PHE A 30 14.43 -19.63 16.86
N GLY A 31 14.83 -19.39 18.12
CA GLY A 31 13.92 -18.94 19.17
C GLY A 31 13.22 -17.61 18.86
N LYS A 32 13.87 -16.70 18.12
CA LYS A 32 13.22 -15.48 17.60
C LYS A 32 12.17 -15.81 16.53
N HIS A 33 12.48 -16.71 15.60
CA HIS A 33 11.51 -17.17 14.58
C HIS A 33 10.29 -17.86 15.19
N LYS A 34 10.47 -18.68 16.24
CA LYS A 34 9.36 -19.36 16.93
C LYS A 34 8.37 -18.40 17.60
N ARG A 35 8.87 -17.26 18.09
CA ARG A 35 8.05 -16.25 18.78
C ARG A 35 7.44 -15.22 17.83
N ASN A 36 8.06 -15.01 16.67
CA ASN A 36 7.66 -13.97 15.73
C ASN A 36 6.69 -14.51 14.67
N ASN A 37 5.45 -14.01 14.71
CA ASN A 37 4.40 -14.39 13.77
C ASN A 37 4.47 -13.66 12.41
N ASP A 38 5.34 -12.67 12.23
CA ASP A 38 5.37 -11.81 11.05
C ASP A 38 6.42 -12.21 10.00
N THR A 39 6.99 -13.41 10.12
CA THR A 39 7.98 -13.91 9.15
C THR A 39 7.32 -14.81 8.10
N CYS A 40 7.90 -14.89 6.89
CA CYS A 40 7.32 -15.74 5.84
C CYS A 40 7.26 -17.24 6.21
N ILE A 41 8.09 -17.69 7.17
CA ILE A 41 8.11 -19.07 7.67
C ILE A 41 7.05 -19.31 8.77
N SER A 42 6.56 -18.27 9.46
CA SER A 42 5.64 -18.41 10.60
C SER A 42 4.33 -19.10 10.23
N LYS A 43 3.80 -18.83 9.03
CA LYS A 43 2.59 -19.50 8.50
C LYS A 43 2.76 -21.01 8.43
N TYR A 44 3.95 -21.47 8.04
CA TYR A 44 4.25 -22.90 7.94
C TYR A 44 4.47 -23.54 9.32
N PHE A 45 4.96 -22.80 10.30
CA PHE A 45 5.01 -23.29 11.68
C PHE A 45 3.61 -23.54 12.26
N LYS A 46 2.64 -22.70 11.92
CA LYS A 46 1.24 -22.89 12.33
C LYS A 46 0.59 -24.06 11.60
N GLU A 47 0.90 -24.23 10.33
CA GLU A 47 0.30 -25.27 9.48
C GLU A 47 0.85 -26.68 9.77
N TYR A 48 2.16 -26.81 10.00
CA TYR A 48 2.83 -28.12 10.11
C TYR A 48 3.39 -28.42 11.51
N GLY A 49 3.27 -27.50 12.47
CA GLY A 49 3.90 -27.63 13.79
C GLY A 49 5.39 -27.26 13.77
N VAL A 50 5.81 -26.44 14.73
CA VAL A 50 7.17 -25.86 14.77
C VAL A 50 8.26 -26.88 15.08
N GLU A 51 7.89 -27.97 15.75
CA GLU A 51 8.71 -29.14 16.08
C GLU A 51 9.14 -29.92 14.84
N ASN A 52 8.38 -29.82 13.75
CA ASN A 52 8.70 -30.46 12.47
C ASN A 52 9.69 -29.65 11.62
N PHE A 53 10.23 -28.57 12.18
CA PHE A 53 11.24 -27.73 11.54
C PHE A 53 12.57 -27.75 12.27
N LYS A 54 13.65 -27.74 11.49
CA LYS A 54 15.02 -27.62 11.99
C LYS A 54 15.76 -26.47 11.33
N ILE A 55 16.52 -25.73 12.14
CA ILE A 55 17.47 -24.72 11.67
C ILE A 55 18.83 -25.39 11.43
N ILE A 56 19.45 -25.12 10.28
CA ILE A 56 20.72 -25.72 9.87
C ILE A 56 21.64 -24.61 9.37
N LEU A 57 22.87 -24.58 9.87
CA LEU A 57 23.92 -23.69 9.36
C LEU A 57 24.25 -24.08 7.91
N ILE A 58 24.25 -23.11 7.01
CA ILE A 58 24.75 -23.33 5.65
C ILE A 58 26.23 -22.98 5.58
N LYS A 59 26.60 -21.75 5.96
CA LYS A 59 27.98 -21.27 5.92
C LYS A 59 28.16 -20.03 6.81
N GLU A 60 29.36 -19.92 7.38
CA GLU A 60 29.83 -18.70 8.03
C GLU A 60 30.67 -17.86 7.05
N TYR A 61 30.54 -16.55 7.16
CA TYR A 61 31.26 -15.58 6.33
C TYR A 61 31.86 -14.50 7.21
N GLU A 62 33.11 -14.17 6.96
CA GLU A 62 33.70 -12.94 7.50
C GLU A 62 33.18 -11.76 6.68
N VAL A 63 32.43 -10.86 7.32
CA VAL A 63 31.78 -9.74 6.64
C VAL A 63 32.14 -8.42 7.31
N TYR A 64 32.05 -7.35 6.52
CA TYR A 64 32.31 -5.99 6.99
C TYR A 64 31.06 -5.37 7.61
N ASP A 65 29.89 -5.59 7.00
CA ASP A 65 28.62 -5.04 7.45
C ASP A 65 27.44 -6.00 7.18
N LYS A 66 26.25 -5.58 7.59
CA LYS A 66 25.01 -6.32 7.35
C LYS A 66 24.68 -6.46 5.87
N LYS A 67 24.98 -5.46 5.03
CA LYS A 67 24.68 -5.52 3.58
C LYS A 67 25.49 -6.60 2.90
N HIS A 68 26.77 -6.74 3.26
CA HIS A 68 27.63 -7.81 2.79
C HIS A 68 27.08 -9.19 3.17
N LEU A 69 26.59 -9.36 4.41
CA LEU A 69 25.93 -10.60 4.82
C LEU A 69 24.63 -10.88 4.04
N LEU A 70 23.81 -9.85 3.81
CA LEU A 70 22.58 -9.98 3.03
C LEU A 70 22.85 -10.38 1.57
N ALA A 71 23.97 -9.95 0.99
CA ALA A 71 24.38 -10.39 -0.34
C ALA A 71 24.61 -11.91 -0.38
N TYR A 72 25.30 -12.47 0.63
CA TYR A 72 25.44 -13.93 0.75
C TYR A 72 24.10 -14.63 0.99
N GLU A 73 23.22 -14.08 1.84
CA GLU A 73 21.87 -14.59 2.02
C GLU A 73 21.11 -14.67 0.69
N GLN A 74 21.17 -13.63 -0.13
CA GLN A 74 20.52 -13.59 -1.44
C GLN A 74 21.08 -14.64 -2.41
N LEU A 75 22.40 -14.87 -2.40
CA LEU A 75 23.00 -15.92 -3.22
C LEU A 75 22.46 -17.30 -2.85
N TRP A 76 22.29 -17.58 -1.56
CA TRP A 76 21.69 -18.83 -1.08
C TRP A 76 20.20 -18.93 -1.37
N ILE A 77 19.45 -17.83 -1.27
CA ILE A 77 18.04 -17.77 -1.69
C ILE A 77 17.90 -18.08 -3.19
N ASN A 78 18.81 -17.59 -4.04
CA ASN A 78 18.78 -17.85 -5.47
C ASN A 78 19.16 -19.30 -5.80
N LYS A 79 20.12 -19.87 -5.05
CA LYS A 79 20.62 -21.22 -5.26
C LYS A 79 19.66 -22.30 -4.76
N LEU A 80 18.92 -22.02 -3.69
CA LEU A 80 17.99 -22.96 -3.08
C LEU A 80 16.56 -22.64 -3.54
N LYS A 81 15.73 -23.65 -3.77
CA LYS A 81 14.27 -23.45 -3.99
C LYS A 81 13.60 -23.01 -2.69
N SER A 82 13.90 -21.80 -2.22
CA SER A 82 13.45 -21.30 -0.92
C SER A 82 12.10 -20.59 -1.03
N ILE A 83 11.34 -20.59 0.06
CA ILE A 83 10.05 -19.91 0.20
C ILE A 83 10.18 -18.40 0.49
N ASN A 84 11.39 -17.86 0.53
CA ASN A 84 11.62 -16.44 0.79
C ASN A 84 10.92 -15.59 -0.28
N ILE A 85 9.97 -14.76 0.14
CA ILE A 85 9.13 -13.97 -0.78
C ILE A 85 9.89 -12.74 -1.30
N MET A 86 10.69 -12.10 -0.45
CA MET A 86 11.38 -10.87 -0.77
C MET A 86 12.88 -11.10 -0.97
N GLN A 87 13.45 -10.37 -1.94
CA GLN A 87 14.90 -10.28 -2.09
C GLN A 87 15.51 -9.53 -0.89
N THR A 88 16.50 -10.14 -0.26
CA THR A 88 17.20 -9.64 0.92
C THR A 88 18.31 -8.67 0.54
N PHE A 89 18.85 -8.82 -0.67
CA PHE A 89 19.84 -7.90 -1.25
C PHE A 89 19.44 -7.56 -2.68
N LYS A 90 19.36 -6.26 -2.97
CA LYS A 90 19.04 -5.74 -4.31
C LYS A 90 20.32 -5.18 -4.91
N PRO A 91 20.96 -5.88 -5.87
CA PRO A 91 22.33 -5.54 -6.25
C PRO A 91 22.51 -4.14 -6.87
N LEU A 92 21.54 -3.57 -7.60
CA LEU A 92 21.79 -2.31 -8.32
C LEU A 92 20.55 -1.42 -8.56
N LYS A 93 20.82 -0.10 -8.47
CA LYS A 93 19.98 1.06 -8.85
C LYS A 93 19.35 0.99 -10.25
N LYS A 94 19.87 0.20 -11.20
CA LYS A 94 19.38 0.15 -12.59
C LYS A 94 17.87 -0.15 -12.71
N GLN A 95 17.32 -0.96 -11.81
CA GLN A 95 15.88 -1.22 -11.78
C GLN A 95 15.06 0.00 -11.35
N PHE A 96 15.64 0.88 -10.53
CA PHE A 96 15.03 2.17 -10.17
C PHE A 96 15.04 3.17 -11.32
N GLU A 97 16.11 3.22 -12.12
CA GLU A 97 16.20 4.13 -13.28
C GLU A 97 15.22 3.73 -14.40
N ALA A 98 15.13 2.44 -14.73
CA ALA A 98 14.14 1.95 -15.68
C ALA A 98 12.69 2.19 -15.20
N ASN A 99 12.45 2.05 -13.89
CA ASN A 99 11.15 2.38 -13.28
C ASN A 99 10.90 3.90 -13.25
N ARG A 100 11.96 4.72 -13.10
CA ARG A 100 11.86 6.18 -13.15
C ARG A 100 11.41 6.66 -14.53
N GLN A 101 12.02 6.15 -15.60
CA GLN A 101 11.63 6.52 -16.96
C GLN A 101 10.18 6.12 -17.26
N LYS A 102 9.78 4.88 -16.96
CA LYS A 102 8.39 4.42 -17.12
C LYS A 102 7.38 5.27 -16.34
N ASN A 103 7.74 5.76 -15.15
CA ASN A 103 6.89 6.65 -14.36
C ASN A 103 6.79 8.06 -14.94
N LEU A 104 7.88 8.59 -15.54
CA LEU A 104 7.86 9.87 -16.24
C LEU A 104 6.96 9.80 -17.48
N ASP A 105 7.15 8.79 -18.32
CA ASP A 105 6.35 8.58 -19.54
C ASP A 105 4.85 8.44 -19.19
N ARG A 106 4.52 7.72 -18.11
CA ARG A 106 3.14 7.61 -17.61
C ARG A 106 2.58 8.94 -17.14
N THR A 107 3.39 9.75 -16.45
CA THR A 107 2.97 11.06 -15.95
C THR A 107 2.66 12.00 -17.10
N GLU A 108 3.51 12.00 -18.13
CA GLU A 108 3.34 12.80 -19.34
C GLU A 108 2.12 12.35 -20.15
N TYR A 109 1.93 11.03 -20.33
CA TYR A 109 0.73 10.45 -20.94
C TYR A 109 -0.54 10.91 -20.22
N LEU A 110 -0.59 10.81 -18.89
CA LEU A 110 -1.76 11.21 -18.10
C LEU A 110 -2.03 12.71 -18.26
N LYS A 111 -0.99 13.55 -18.23
CA LYS A 111 -1.10 14.99 -18.44
C LYS A 111 -1.72 15.31 -19.81
N ASN A 112 -1.23 14.66 -20.86
CA ASN A 112 -1.78 14.83 -22.21
C ASN A 112 -3.21 14.30 -22.33
N TYR A 113 -3.53 13.17 -21.71
CA TYR A 113 -4.89 12.63 -21.67
C TYR A 113 -5.87 13.61 -21.01
N PHE A 114 -5.52 14.19 -19.86
CA PHE A 114 -6.35 15.19 -19.17
C PHE A 114 -6.48 16.48 -19.99
N GLN A 115 -5.40 16.96 -20.61
CA GLN A 115 -5.42 18.16 -21.44
C GLN A 115 -6.33 17.98 -22.66
N ASN A 116 -6.19 16.86 -23.38
CA ASN A 116 -6.93 16.58 -24.61
C ASN A 116 -8.42 16.31 -24.35
N ASN A 117 -8.77 15.80 -23.17
CA ASN A 117 -10.16 15.53 -22.80
C ASN A 117 -10.80 16.66 -21.97
N LYS A 118 -10.08 17.75 -21.70
CA LYS A 118 -10.55 18.85 -20.85
C LYS A 118 -11.83 19.49 -21.38
N GLU A 119 -11.86 19.86 -22.66
CA GLU A 119 -13.03 20.50 -23.27
C GLU A 119 -14.21 19.52 -23.40
N LYS A 120 -13.96 18.27 -23.83
CA LYS A 120 -15.00 17.23 -23.90
C LYS A 120 -15.63 16.94 -22.53
N ASN A 121 -14.81 16.87 -21.47
CA ASN A 121 -15.33 16.67 -20.11
C ASN A 121 -16.08 17.91 -19.61
N LYS A 122 -15.63 19.11 -19.95
CA LYS A 122 -16.31 20.36 -19.60
C LYS A 122 -17.69 20.44 -20.25
N GLU A 123 -17.81 20.05 -21.53
CA GLU A 123 -19.08 19.97 -22.24
C GLU A 123 -20.02 18.93 -21.62
N LYS A 124 -19.54 17.71 -21.38
CA LYS A 124 -20.34 16.66 -20.71
C LYS A 124 -20.83 17.08 -19.33
N ILE A 125 -19.98 17.74 -18.53
CA ILE A 125 -20.37 18.25 -17.21
C ILE A 125 -21.42 19.35 -17.35
N LYS A 126 -21.29 20.24 -18.35
CA LYS A 126 -22.27 21.30 -18.62
C LYS A 126 -23.61 20.68 -19.02
N GLU A 127 -23.62 19.76 -19.98
CA GLU A 127 -24.81 19.06 -20.45
C GLU A 127 -25.53 18.32 -19.31
N TYR A 128 -24.78 17.58 -18.48
CA TYR A 128 -25.33 16.92 -17.30
C TYR A 128 -25.99 17.90 -16.33
N ARG A 129 -25.34 19.04 -16.06
CA ARG A 129 -25.88 20.09 -15.17
C ARG A 129 -27.15 20.72 -15.73
N ASP A 130 -27.18 20.99 -17.02
CA ASP A 130 -28.33 21.59 -17.70
C ASP A 130 -29.52 20.62 -17.73
N ASN A 131 -29.27 19.35 -18.08
CA ASN A 131 -30.29 18.30 -18.03
C ASN A 131 -30.86 18.10 -16.62
N TYR A 132 -30.00 18.04 -15.60
CA TYR A 132 -30.44 17.92 -14.20
C TYR A 132 -31.32 19.10 -13.78
N ARG A 133 -30.99 20.33 -14.21
CA ARG A 133 -31.78 21.54 -13.93
C ARG A 133 -33.15 21.49 -14.59
N GLU A 134 -33.24 21.03 -15.83
CA GLU A 134 -34.53 20.91 -16.53
C GLU A 134 -35.41 19.82 -15.92
N ILE A 135 -34.87 18.60 -15.69
CA ILE A 135 -35.63 17.50 -15.07
C ILE A 135 -36.15 17.88 -13.68
N ASN A 136 -35.37 18.62 -12.90
CA ASN A 136 -35.73 18.97 -11.52
C ASN A 136 -36.29 20.40 -11.39
N LYS A 137 -36.66 21.05 -12.49
CA LYS A 137 -37.03 22.48 -12.51
C LYS A 137 -38.15 22.82 -11.54
N GLU A 138 -39.21 22.02 -11.51
CA GLU A 138 -40.35 22.22 -10.61
C GLU A 138 -39.95 22.06 -9.15
N LYS A 139 -39.18 21.01 -8.85
CA LYS A 139 -38.66 20.76 -7.50
C LYS A 139 -37.76 21.90 -7.04
N ILE A 140 -36.81 22.32 -7.87
CA ILE A 140 -35.83 23.37 -7.55
C ILE A 140 -36.52 24.74 -7.32
N ASN A 141 -37.59 25.02 -8.07
CA ASN A 141 -38.35 26.27 -7.99
C ASN A 141 -39.51 26.24 -6.99
N LYS A 142 -39.80 25.07 -6.40
CA LYS A 142 -40.82 24.94 -5.35
C LYS A 142 -40.56 25.94 -4.23
N LYS A 143 -41.58 26.76 -3.95
CA LYS A 143 -41.57 27.73 -2.85
C LYS A 143 -41.71 26.99 -1.53
N ILE A 144 -40.87 27.35 -0.56
CA ILE A 144 -40.84 26.82 0.80
C ILE A 144 -40.91 28.00 1.76
N ILE A 145 -41.67 27.79 2.83
CA ILE A 145 -41.75 28.68 3.97
C ILE A 145 -40.79 28.15 5.04
N CYS A 146 -39.91 29.00 5.53
CA CYS A 146 -39.00 28.72 6.64
C CYS A 146 -39.69 28.95 7.97
N GLU A 147 -39.22 28.28 9.03
CA GLU A 147 -39.63 28.52 10.42
C GLU A 147 -39.37 29.97 10.86
N CYS A 148 -38.32 30.63 10.34
CA CYS A 148 -38.08 32.06 10.56
C CYS A 148 -39.08 33.00 9.80
N GLY A 149 -40.13 32.44 9.18
CA GLY A 149 -41.12 33.15 8.38
C GLY A 149 -40.62 33.63 7.01
N GLY A 150 -39.41 33.24 6.59
CA GLY A 150 -38.87 33.56 5.26
C GLY A 150 -39.49 32.70 4.14
N LYS A 151 -39.76 33.29 2.97
CA LYS A 151 -40.21 32.56 1.77
C LYS A 151 -39.08 32.48 0.75
N TYR A 152 -38.68 31.27 0.36
CA TYR A 152 -37.60 31.05 -0.62
C TYR A 152 -37.90 29.85 -1.51
N THR A 153 -37.09 29.59 -2.54
CA THR A 153 -37.18 28.37 -3.35
C THR A 153 -36.14 27.35 -2.90
N LEU A 154 -36.34 26.04 -3.17
CA LEU A 154 -35.35 25.01 -2.82
C LEU A 154 -33.93 25.36 -3.28
N ARG A 155 -33.78 25.96 -4.46
CA ARG A 155 -32.51 26.50 -4.97
C ARG A 155 -31.81 27.47 -4.02
N HIS A 156 -32.57 28.37 -3.41
CA HIS A 156 -32.06 29.45 -2.57
C HIS A 156 -32.04 29.08 -1.09
N LYS A 157 -32.36 27.83 -0.72
CA LYS A 157 -32.34 27.38 0.68
C LYS A 157 -31.00 27.66 1.35
N SER A 158 -29.89 27.22 0.75
CA SER A 158 -28.54 27.43 1.33
C SER A 158 -28.22 28.90 1.53
N THR A 159 -28.53 29.75 0.56
CA THR A 159 -28.33 31.21 0.66
C THR A 159 -29.21 31.82 1.74
N HIS A 160 -30.48 31.41 1.82
CA HIS A 160 -31.42 31.87 2.84
C HIS A 160 -30.93 31.54 4.27
N LEU A 161 -30.45 30.32 4.51
CA LEU A 161 -29.93 29.91 5.82
C LEU A 161 -28.74 30.75 6.29
N LYS A 162 -28.01 31.37 5.35
CA LYS A 162 -26.88 32.28 5.62
C LYS A 162 -27.30 33.75 5.76
N THR A 163 -28.58 34.08 5.59
CA THR A 163 -29.06 35.47 5.74
C THR A 163 -29.06 35.86 7.22
N LYS A 164 -28.80 37.15 7.49
CA LYS A 164 -28.90 37.72 8.86
C LYS A 164 -30.25 37.40 9.53
N LYS A 165 -31.33 37.39 8.76
CA LYS A 165 -32.67 37.02 9.26
C LYS A 165 -32.70 35.60 9.85
N HIS A 166 -32.20 34.61 9.13
CA HIS A 166 -32.21 33.22 9.60
C HIS A 166 -31.17 32.99 10.70
N LEU A 167 -30.00 33.64 10.61
CA LEU A 167 -28.98 33.58 11.65
C LEU A 167 -29.47 34.18 12.98
N ASN A 168 -30.17 35.32 12.95
CA ASN A 168 -30.72 35.95 14.15
C ASN A 168 -31.86 35.12 14.78
N PHE A 169 -32.65 34.42 13.97
CA PHE A 169 -33.68 33.50 14.46
C PHE A 169 -33.09 32.30 15.21
N ASN A 170 -31.96 31.76 14.75
CA ASN A 170 -31.28 30.62 15.41
C ASN A 170 -30.48 31.02 16.66
N SER A 171 -30.33 32.32 16.94
CA SER A 171 -29.62 32.85 18.12
C SER A 171 -30.56 33.22 19.28
N LEU A 172 -31.86 32.98 19.13
CA LEU A 172 -32.92 33.12 20.13
C LEU A 172 -33.28 31.75 20.70
#